data_AF-A0A3D4NTG0-F1
#
_entry.id   AF-A0A3D4NTG0-F1
#
_cell.length_a   1.000
_cell.length_b   1.000
_cell.length_c   1.000
_cell.angle_alpha   90.00
_cell.angle_beta   90.00
_cell.angle_gamma   90.00
#
_symmetry.space_group_name_H-M   'P 1'
#
loop_
_entity.id
_entity.type
_entity.pdbx_description
1 polymer ?
#
loop_
_entity_poly.entity_id
_entity_poly.type
_entity_poly.pdbx_seq_one_letter_code
_entity_poly.pdbx_strand_id
1 'polypeptide(L)' 'MTLLLQLPEWQYCPCHRRFSSDSQEWERDVDIAYVVQSGPLKNVNLRLRNVAYRGSRTTNIDENRIIVGYTFKFW' A
#
# COMPACT_ATOMS: atom_id res chain seq x y z
N MET A 1 17.81 -2.68 12.59
CA MET A 1 16.33 -2.75 12.60
C MET A 1 15.85 -1.74 11.58
N THR A 2 15.50 -2.19 10.36
CA THR A 2 15.14 -1.25 9.29
C THR A 2 13.63 -1.31 9.11
N LEU A 3 12.95 -0.32 9.67
CA LEU A 3 11.55 -0.03 9.40
C LEU A 3 11.53 1.00 8.27
N LEU A 4 10.90 0.67 7.15
CA LEU A 4 10.65 1.63 6.09
C LEU A 4 9.16 1.96 6.14
N LEU A 5 8.88 3.19 6.54
CA LEU A 5 7.55 3.78 6.50
C LEU A 5 7.46 4.61 5.23
N GLN A 6 6.64 4.18 4.28
CA GLN A 6 6.24 5.06 3.19
C GLN A 6 5.17 5.99 3.77
N LEU A 7 5.44 7.28 3.77
CA LEU A 7 4.44 8.26 4.21
C LEU A 7 3.21 8.21 3.30
N PRO A 8 2.01 8.48 3.85
CA PRO A 8 0.80 8.56 3.07
C PRO A 8 0.96 9.58 1.94
N GLU A 9 1.00 9.07 0.71
CA GLU A 9 0.98 9.92 -0.47
C GLU A 9 -0.46 10.24 -0.81
N TRP A 10 -0.83 11.52 -0.72
CA TRP A 10 -2.16 11.99 -1.10
C TRP A 10 -2.13 12.29 -2.59
N GLN A 11 -2.53 11.33 -3.40
CA GLN A 11 -2.65 11.53 -4.83
C GLN A 11 -4.08 11.95 -5.16
N TYR A 12 -4.23 13.23 -5.54
CA TYR A 12 -5.42 13.66 -6.27
C TYR A 12 -5.28 13.13 -7.69
N CYS A 13 -6.09 12.12 -8.02
CA CYS A 13 -6.14 11.57 -9.37
C CYS A 13 -7.28 12.25 -10.13
N PRO A 14 -7.01 13.21 -11.03
CA PRO A 14 -8.05 13.71 -11.93
C PRO A 14 -8.49 12.56 -12.84
N CYS A 15 -9.80 12.34 -12.95
CA CYS A 15 -10.37 11.23 -13.71
C CYS A 15 -10.13 11.42 -15.22
N HIS A 16 -8.97 11.00 -15.73
CA HIS A 16 -8.60 11.11 -17.13
C HIS A 16 -9.18 9.94 -17.95
N ARG A 17 -10.53 9.88 -18.03
CA ARG A 17 -11.31 9.34 -19.16
C ARG A 17 -12.81 9.26 -18.81
N ARG A 18 -13.60 10.05 -19.55
CA ARG A 18 -14.98 9.78 -20.03
C ARG A 18 -16.23 10.00 -19.16
N PHE A 19 -16.21 10.67 -18.01
CA PHE A 19 -17.49 11.19 -17.46
C PHE A 19 -17.31 12.55 -16.78
N SER A 20 -18.04 13.56 -17.31
CA SER A 20 -18.42 14.87 -16.75
C SER A 20 -17.45 15.59 -15.81
N SER A 21 -17.21 16.87 -16.09
CA SER A 21 -16.28 17.84 -15.47
C SER A 21 -16.24 17.99 -13.93
N ASP A 22 -17.01 17.22 -13.16
CA ASP A 22 -17.17 17.35 -11.70
C ASP A 22 -16.81 16.09 -10.88
N SER A 23 -16.15 15.07 -11.48
CA SER A 23 -15.68 13.93 -10.68
C SER A 23 -14.39 14.26 -9.91
N GLN A 24 -14.44 14.13 -8.59
CA GLN A 24 -13.28 14.28 -7.70
C GLN A 24 -12.99 12.93 -7.06
N GLU A 25 -11.72 12.54 -7.09
CA GLU A 25 -11.22 11.28 -6.55
C GLU A 25 -9.91 11.53 -5.81
N TRP A 26 -9.76 10.91 -4.64
CA TRP A 26 -8.51 10.90 -3.91
C TRP A 26 -8.19 9.48 -3.44
N GLU A 27 -6.90 9.19 -3.44
CA GLU A 27 -6.34 7.93 -2.95
C GLU A 27 -5.32 8.23 -1.86
N ARG A 28 -5.29 7.37 -0.83
CA ARG A 28 -4.26 7.38 0.21
C ARG A 28 -3.69 5.98 0.34
N ASP A 29 -2.38 5.91 0.16
CA ASP A 29 -1.59 4.70 0.30
C ASP A 29 -0.67 4.79 1.51
N VAL A 30 -0.84 3.89 2.47
CA VAL A 30 0.07 3.74 3.61
C VAL A 30 0.77 2.40 3.50
N ASP A 31 2.10 2.42 3.53
CA ASP A 31 2.93 1.22 3.45
C ASP A 31 3.91 1.17 4.63
N ILE A 32 3.83 0.07 5.37
CA ILE A 32 4.71 -0.22 6.50
C ILE A 32 5.46 -1.51 6.17
N ALA A 33 6.76 -1.40 5.96
CA ALA A 33 7.62 -2.53 5.67
C ALA A 33 8.63 -2.77 6.80
N TYR A 34 8.73 -4.03 7.22
CA TYR A 34 9.66 -4.47 8.24
C TYR A 34 10.40 -5.74 7.81
N VAL A 35 11.72 -5.74 8.00
CA VAL A 35 12.56 -6.92 7.76
C VAL A 35 13.19 -7.35 9.08
N VAL A 36 12.93 -8.60 9.46
CA VAL A 36 13.49 -9.20 10.67
C VAL A 36 15.00 -9.38 10.50
N GLN A 37 15.78 -8.76 11.39
CA GLN A 37 17.24 -8.70 11.28
C GLN A 37 17.97 -9.86 11.96
N SER A 38 17.34 -10.54 12.92
CA SER A 38 17.98 -11.57 13.77
C SER A 38 16.98 -12.60 14.30
N GLY A 39 17.51 -13.73 14.81
CA GLY A 39 16.70 -14.82 15.38
C GLY A 39 16.21 -15.83 14.33
N PRO A 40 15.30 -16.74 14.71
CA PRO A 40 14.85 -17.83 13.83
C PRO A 40 14.08 -17.35 12.59
N LEU A 41 13.51 -16.13 12.64
CA LEU A 41 12.78 -15.52 11.53
C LEU A 41 13.62 -14.49 10.76
N LYS A 42 14.95 -14.52 10.88
CA LYS A 42 15.83 -13.62 10.14
C LYS A 42 15.53 -13.68 8.64
N ASN A 43 15.50 -12.51 7.98
CA ASN A 43 15.18 -12.32 6.57
C ASN A 43 13.69 -12.53 6.19
N VAL A 44 12.80 -12.75 7.15
CA VAL A 44 11.36 -12.61 6.90
C VAL A 44 11.06 -11.13 6.64
N ASN A 45 10.42 -10.85 5.51
CA ASN A 45 9.85 -9.55 5.19
C ASN A 45 8.35 -9.55 5.52
N LEU A 46 7.92 -8.48 6.17
CA LEU A 46 6.55 -8.20 6.51
C LEU A 46 6.21 -6.85 5.91
N ARG A 47 5.12 -6.79 5.15
CA ARG A 47 4.65 -5.55 4.56
C ARG A 47 3.15 -5.43 4.73
N LEU A 48 2.74 -4.32 5.33
CA LEU A 48 1.35 -3.96 5.53
C LEU A 48 1.05 -2.78 4.63
N ARG A 49 0.05 -2.95 3.77
CA ARG A 49 -0.40 -1.89 2.87
C ARG A 49 -1.88 -1.63 3.13
N ASN A 50 -2.20 -0.39 3.42
CA ASN A 50 -3.58 0.09 3.48
C ASN A 50 -3.80 1.08 2.34
N VAL A 51 -4.80 0.81 1.52
CA VAL A 51 -5.21 1.65 0.40
C VAL A 51 -6.64 2.09 0.67
N ALA A 52 -6.86 3.40 0.68
CA ALA A 52 -8.18 4.00 0.82
C ALA A 52 -8.43 4.89 -0.40
N TYR A 53 -9.40 4.47 -1.21
CA TYR A 53 -9.83 5.20 -2.40
C TYR A 53 -11.24 5.72 -2.20
N ARG A 54 -11.44 7.00 -2.52
CA ARG A 54 -12.74 7.68 -2.44
C ARG A 54 -12.98 8.47 -3.71
N GLY A 55 -14.17 8.29 -4.29
CA GLY A 55 -14.57 8.99 -5.51
C GLY A 55 -16.05 9.36 -5.53
N SER A 56 -16.39 10.43 -6.23
CA SER A 56 -17.77 10.95 -6.27
C SER A 56 -18.71 10.17 -7.20
N ARG A 57 -18.16 9.44 -8.19
CA ARG A 57 -18.92 8.64 -9.17
C ARG A 57 -18.44 7.18 -9.24
N THR A 58 -17.56 6.80 -8.34
CA THR A 58 -16.96 5.47 -8.27
C THR A 58 -17.26 4.85 -6.90
N THR A 59 -17.12 3.55 -6.80
CA THR A 59 -17.28 2.86 -5.52
C THR A 59 -16.08 3.17 -4.63
N ASN A 60 -16.34 3.53 -3.38
CA ASN A 60 -15.30 3.67 -2.38
C ASN A 60 -14.65 2.30 -2.11
N ILE A 61 -13.33 2.27 -2.06
CA ILE A 61 -12.57 1.04 -1.83
C ILE A 61 -11.70 1.24 -0.59
N ASP A 62 -11.74 0.28 0.30
CA ASP A 62 -10.81 0.13 1.41
C ASP A 62 -10.16 -1.24 1.30
N GLU A 63 -8.84 -1.26 1.16
CA GLU A 63 -8.08 -2.48 0.94
C GLU A 63 -6.95 -2.60 1.96
N ASN A 64 -6.81 -3.79 2.54
CA ASN A 64 -5.72 -4.12 3.44
C ASN A 64 -4.97 -5.33 2.89
N ARG A 65 -3.72 -5.14 2.50
CA ARG A 65 -2.83 -6.22 2.04
C ARG A 65 -1.78 -6.50 3.09
N ILE A 66 -1.75 -7.76 3.54
CA ILE A 66 -0.68 -8.29 4.37
C ILE A 66 0.19 -9.17 3.46
N ILE A 67 1.44 -8.78 3.29
CA ILE A 67 2.41 -9.50 2.47
C ILE A 67 3.49 -10.02 3.40
N VAL A 68 3.64 -11.34 3.41
CA VAL A 68 4.69 -12.03 4.15
C VAL A 68 5.56 -12.74 3.13
N GLY A 69 6.85 -12.41 3.13
CA GLY A 69 7.81 -13.03 2.24
C GLY A 69 9.00 -13.59 3.00
N TYR A 70 9.51 -14.71 2.54
CA TYR A 70 10.73 -15.31 3.06
C TYR A 70 11.51 -15.87 1.88
N THR A 71 12.73 -15.37 1.68
CA THR A 71 13.61 -15.87 0.63
C THR A 71 14.48 -16.97 1.23
N PHE A 72 14.16 -18.22 0.86
CA PHE A 72 14.96 -19.38 1.22
C PHE A 72 15.91 -19.73 0.06
N LYS A 73 17.21 -19.75 0.33
CA LYS A 73 18.21 -20.21 -0.64
C LYS A 73 18.38 -21.71 -0.47
N PHE A 74 18.04 -22.47 -1.50
CA PHE A 74 18.06 -23.93 -1.43
C PHE A 74 19.48 -24.53 -1.56
N TRP A 75 20.37 -23.97 -2.40
CA TRP A 75 21.82 -24.24 -2.45
C TRP A 75 22.50 -23.17 -3.32
#